data_AF-A0A6A5S3Z6-F1
#
_entry.id   AF-A0A6A5S3Z6-F1
#
_cell.length_a   1.000
_cell.length_b   1.000
_cell.length_c   1.000
_cell.angle_alpha   90.00
_cell.angle_beta   90.00
_cell.angle_gamma   90.00
#
_symmetry.space_group_name_H-M   'P 1'
#
loop_
_entity.id
_entity.type
_entity.pdbx_description
1 polymer ?
#
loop_
_entity_poly.entity_id
_entity_poly.type
_entity_poly.pdbx_seq_one_letter_code
_entity_poly.pdbx_strand_id
1 'polypeptide(L)'
;KKEKEEAQLQKQIKLEERRVERERLKKARQKEKADKAVEQARQKQERDSAKALQLSQKGKRPASQAASSSHKRQKHIGGQPGRAQIQEEPSAPLLKVTSCGCNINLPNKFR
;
A
#
# COMPACT_ATOMS: atom_id res chain seq x y z
N LYS A 1 64.10 -33.29 -5.85
CA LYS A 1 63.67 -32.75 -4.53
C LYS A 1 63.46 -31.24 -4.60
N LYS A 2 64.42 -30.47 -5.13
CA LYS A 2 64.36 -29.00 -5.33
C LYS A 2 63.10 -28.49 -6.05
N GLU A 3 62.70 -29.10 -7.17
CA GLU A 3 61.51 -28.68 -7.94
C GLU A 3 60.20 -28.75 -7.12
N LYS A 4 60.09 -29.69 -6.17
CA LYS A 4 58.90 -29.83 -5.32
C LYS A 4 58.86 -28.72 -4.26
N GLU A 5 60.01 -28.28 -3.76
CA GLU A 5 60.14 -27.18 -2.80
C GLU A 5 59.82 -25.84 -3.48
N GLU A 6 60.34 -25.62 -4.69
CA GLU A 6 60.02 -24.45 -5.50
C GLU A 6 58.53 -24.36 -5.83
N ALA A 7 57.90 -25.48 -6.20
CA ALA A 7 56.46 -25.53 -6.46
C ALA A 7 55.61 -25.27 -5.18
N GLN A 8 56.10 -25.67 -4.00
CA GLN A 8 55.42 -25.38 -2.74
C GLN A 8 55.53 -23.90 -2.38
N LEU A 9 56.72 -23.29 -2.55
CA LEU A 9 56.94 -21.86 -2.35
C LEU A 9 56.04 -21.02 -3.25
N GLN A 10 55.95 -21.35 -4.55
CA GLN A 10 55.06 -20.65 -5.48
C GLN A 10 53.57 -20.76 -5.09
N LYS A 11 53.15 -21.91 -4.55
CA LYS A 11 51.78 -22.09 -4.06
C LYS A 11 51.50 -21.22 -2.82
N GLN A 12 52.47 -21.09 -1.92
CA GLN A 12 52.33 -20.24 -0.73
C GLN A 12 52.22 -18.77 -1.11
N ILE A 13 53.06 -18.29 -2.03
CA ILE A 13 53.00 -16.91 -2.54
C ILE A 13 51.62 -16.61 -3.15
N LYS A 14 51.12 -17.50 -4.03
CA LYS A 14 49.78 -17.34 -4.64
C LYS A 14 48.65 -17.36 -3.62
N LEU A 15 48.78 -18.13 -2.54
CA LEU A 15 47.79 -18.15 -1.46
C LEU A 15 47.81 -16.87 -0.65
N GLU A 16 48.98 -16.30 -0.42
CA GLU A 16 49.16 -15.05 0.31
C GLU A 16 48.61 -13.86 -0.50
N GLU A 17 48.92 -13.79 -1.79
CA GLU A 17 48.34 -12.80 -2.71
C GLU A 17 46.81 -12.84 -2.69
N ARG A 18 46.22 -14.04 -2.80
CA ARG A 18 44.75 -14.22 -2.72
C ARG A 18 44.16 -13.80 -1.37
N ARG A 19 44.89 -13.98 -0.27
CA ARG A 19 44.45 -13.51 1.06
C ARG A 19 44.45 -11.98 1.11
N VAL A 20 45.51 -11.36 0.63
CA VAL A 20 45.63 -9.89 0.59
C VAL A 20 44.53 -9.27 -0.28
N GLU A 21 44.26 -9.82 -1.46
CA GLU A 21 43.17 -9.36 -2.33
C GLU A 21 41.79 -9.47 -1.65
N ARG A 22 41.52 -10.61 -0.99
CA ARG A 22 40.27 -10.82 -0.24
C ARG A 22 40.13 -9.82 0.90
N GLU A 23 41.20 -9.53 1.63
CA GLU A 23 41.17 -8.52 2.69
C GLU A 23 40.91 -7.11 2.16
N ARG A 24 41.55 -6.73 1.04
CA ARG A 24 41.30 -5.44 0.38
C ARG A 24 39.84 -5.32 -0.03
N LEU A 25 39.29 -6.37 -0.64
CA LEU A 25 37.89 -6.43 -1.05
C LEU A 25 36.93 -6.40 0.15
N LYS A 26 37.26 -7.09 1.24
CA LYS A 26 36.49 -7.05 2.49
C LYS A 26 36.48 -5.65 3.10
N LYS A 27 37.62 -4.97 3.15
CA LYS A 27 37.74 -3.58 3.63
C LYS A 27 36.91 -2.62 2.78
N ALA A 28 36.95 -2.76 1.45
CA ALA A 28 36.12 -1.95 0.54
C ALA A 28 34.62 -2.17 0.79
N ARG A 29 34.17 -3.43 0.86
CA ARG A 29 32.76 -3.77 1.16
C ARG A 29 32.31 -3.26 2.53
N GLN A 30 33.18 -3.29 3.54
CA GLN A 30 32.85 -2.78 4.87
C GLN A 30 32.63 -1.27 4.86
N LYS A 31 33.47 -0.51 4.14
CA LYS A 31 33.30 0.93 3.96
C LYS A 31 31.97 1.25 3.27
N GLU A 32 31.70 0.60 2.13
CA GLU A 32 30.45 0.77 1.40
C GLU A 32 29.21 0.44 2.26
N LYS A 33 29.26 -0.63 3.06
CA LYS A 33 28.18 -0.98 3.99
C LYS A 33 27.99 0.07 5.07
N ALA A 34 29.08 0.64 5.60
CA ALA A 34 29.01 1.70 6.60
C ALA A 34 28.35 2.95 6.02
N ASP A 35 28.76 3.38 4.82
CA ASP A 35 28.20 4.55 4.13
C ASP A 35 26.69 4.35 3.85
N LYS A 36 26.32 3.18 3.32
CA LYS A 36 24.91 2.81 3.10
C LYS A 36 24.10 2.77 4.39
N ALA A 37 24.68 2.32 5.50
CA ALA A 37 23.99 2.30 6.78
C ALA A 37 23.69 3.73 7.29
N VAL A 38 24.61 4.68 7.08
CA VAL A 38 24.40 6.09 7.41
C VAL A 38 23.28 6.70 6.57
N GLU A 39 23.27 6.44 5.26
CA GLU A 39 22.20 6.91 4.38
C GLU A 39 20.84 6.34 4.76
N GLN A 40 20.77 5.03 5.04
CA GLN A 40 19.56 4.37 5.51
C GLN A 40 19.05 4.93 6.84
N ALA A 41 19.96 5.25 7.77
CA ALA A 41 19.59 5.88 9.04
C ALA A 41 18.98 7.27 8.82
N ARG A 42 19.55 8.09 7.91
CA ARG A 42 18.96 9.39 7.54
C ARG A 42 17.58 9.23 6.92
N GLN A 43 17.42 8.33 5.94
CA GLN A 43 16.11 8.08 5.32
C GLN A 43 15.06 7.60 6.32
N LYS A 44 15.47 6.75 7.28
CA LYS A 44 14.59 6.27 8.33
C LYS A 44 14.13 7.43 9.23
N GLN A 45 15.05 8.28 9.67
CA GLN A 45 14.71 9.46 10.48
C GLN A 45 13.74 10.40 9.76
N GLU A 46 13.96 10.63 8.47
CA GLU A 46 13.06 11.47 7.65
C GLU A 46 11.66 10.84 7.50
N ARG A 47 11.58 9.53 7.26
CA ARG A 47 10.28 8.83 7.21
C ARG A 47 9.57 8.84 8.55
N ASP A 48 10.30 8.63 9.64
CA ASP A 48 9.75 8.61 10.98
C ASP A 48 9.27 10.00 11.41
N SER A 49 9.98 11.07 11.05
CA SER A 49 9.53 12.45 11.29
C SER A 49 8.28 12.80 10.49
N ALA A 50 8.21 12.43 9.21
CA ALA A 50 7.03 12.63 8.37
C ALA A 50 5.80 11.88 8.92
N LYS A 51 6.00 10.63 9.39
CA LYS A 51 4.93 9.85 10.05
C LYS A 51 4.50 10.48 11.37
N ALA A 52 5.43 10.99 12.17
CA ALA A 52 5.11 11.66 13.43
C ALA A 52 4.23 12.90 13.20
N LEU A 53 4.54 13.70 12.17
CA LEU A 53 3.72 14.84 11.74
C LEU A 53 2.34 14.41 11.26
N GLN A 54 2.23 13.31 10.51
CA GLN A 54 0.93 12.81 10.06
C GLN A 54 0.07 12.26 11.22
N LEU A 55 0.68 11.57 12.17
CA LEU A 55 -0.02 11.03 13.35
C LEU A 55 -0.47 12.16 14.30
N SER A 56 0.32 13.22 14.46
CA SER A 56 -0.09 14.39 15.26
C SER A 56 -1.26 15.13 14.62
N GLN A 57 -1.29 15.24 13.27
CA GLN A 57 -2.42 15.83 12.54
C GLN A 57 -3.70 14.97 12.60
N LYS A 58 -3.56 13.64 12.64
CA LYS A 58 -4.70 12.71 12.82
C LYS A 58 -5.01 12.43 14.30
N GLY A 59 -4.38 13.19 15.21
CA GLY A 59 -4.66 13.17 16.63
C GLY A 59 -6.13 13.51 16.88
N LYS A 60 -6.85 12.52 17.44
CA LYS A 60 -8.31 12.42 17.54
C LYS A 60 -8.99 12.36 16.17
N ARG A 61 -9.66 11.23 15.88
CA ARG A 61 -10.73 11.21 14.87
C ARG A 61 -11.67 12.38 15.21
N PRO A 62 -12.02 13.29 14.28
CA PRO A 62 -13.18 14.12 14.52
C PRO A 62 -14.31 13.14 14.84
N ALA A 63 -14.90 13.26 16.04
CA ALA A 63 -16.12 12.52 16.34
C ALA A 63 -17.02 12.66 15.13
N SER A 64 -17.60 11.56 14.64
CA SER A 64 -18.55 11.60 13.53
C SER A 64 -19.46 12.78 13.77
N GLN A 65 -19.30 13.86 13.01
CA GLN A 65 -20.16 15.02 13.20
C GLN A 65 -21.57 14.46 13.01
N ALA A 66 -22.40 14.59 14.05
CA ALA A 66 -23.79 14.22 13.93
C ALA A 66 -24.29 14.90 12.66
N ALA A 67 -24.83 14.12 11.73
CA ALA A 67 -25.32 14.65 10.47
C ALA A 67 -26.20 15.86 10.82
N SER A 68 -25.77 17.06 10.42
CA SER A 68 -26.53 18.28 10.65
C SER A 68 -27.94 18.00 10.16
N SER A 69 -28.93 18.05 11.07
CA SER A 69 -30.26 17.54 10.81
C SER A 69 -30.77 18.12 9.50
N SER A 70 -30.82 17.30 8.46
CA SER A 70 -31.11 17.78 7.11
C SER A 70 -32.51 18.36 7.13
N HIS A 71 -32.58 19.68 6.94
CA HIS A 71 -33.74 20.49 6.58
C HIS A 71 -35.00 19.65 6.32
N LYS A 72 -35.92 19.69 7.30
CA LYS A 72 -37.27 19.14 7.20
C LYS A 72 -37.88 19.66 5.90
N ARG A 73 -37.99 18.78 4.90
CA ARG A 73 -38.49 19.11 3.55
C ARG A 73 -39.80 19.86 3.67
N GLN A 74 -39.81 21.12 3.27
CA GLN A 74 -41.04 21.88 3.08
C GLN A 74 -41.80 21.19 1.92
N LYS A 75 -42.93 20.56 2.24
CA LYS A 75 -43.82 19.97 1.25
C LYS A 75 -44.44 21.12 0.46
N HIS A 76 -44.05 21.28 -0.81
CA HIS A 76 -44.90 22.04 -1.74
C HIS A 76 -46.13 21.18 -2.02
N ILE A 77 -47.27 21.62 -1.49
CA ILE A 77 -48.59 21.11 -1.83
C ILE A 77 -48.86 21.58 -3.26
N GLY A 78 -48.67 20.69 -4.24
CA GLY A 78 -49.12 20.89 -5.61
C GLY A 78 -50.60 20.54 -5.72
N GLY A 79 -51.43 21.54 -5.99
CA GLY A 79 -52.87 21.39 -6.16
C GLY A 79 -53.26 20.82 -7.54
N GLN A 80 -53.98 19.70 -7.47
CA GLN A 80 -55.04 19.16 -8.35
C GLN A 80 -54.73 18.65 -9.79
N PRO A 81 -55.37 17.52 -10.20
CA PRO A 81 -55.00 16.75 -11.38
C PRO A 81 -55.91 16.99 -12.59
N GLY A 82 -55.32 17.07 -13.78
CA GLY A 82 -56.03 17.03 -15.06
C GLY A 82 -55.72 15.76 -15.84
N ARG A 83 -56.72 14.88 -15.95
CA ARG A 83 -57.00 13.95 -17.06
C ARG A 83 -56.21 12.63 -17.17
N ALA A 84 -56.87 11.58 -16.67
CA ALA A 84 -57.08 10.24 -17.25
C ALA A 84 -56.04 9.65 -18.23
N GLN A 85 -55.42 8.53 -17.83
CA GLN A 85 -55.52 7.26 -18.56
C GLN A 85 -55.01 6.05 -17.74
N ILE A 86 -55.95 5.16 -17.44
CA ILE A 86 -55.92 3.68 -17.40
C ILE A 86 -54.56 3.02 -17.75
N GLN A 87 -53.99 2.19 -16.87
CA GLN A 87 -53.91 0.72 -17.01
C GLN A 87 -53.02 0.07 -15.94
N GLU A 88 -53.59 -1.01 -15.41
CA GLU A 88 -53.10 -2.17 -14.68
C GLU A 88 -51.63 -2.28 -14.22
N GLU A 89 -51.50 -2.70 -12.96
CA GLU A 89 -50.36 -3.36 -12.32
C GLU A 89 -49.67 -4.41 -13.22
N PRO A 90 -48.33 -4.40 -13.22
CA PRO A 90 -47.60 -5.65 -13.13
C PRO A 90 -46.69 -5.64 -11.90
N SER A 91 -46.97 -6.57 -10.99
CA SER A 91 -46.16 -6.99 -9.85
C SER A 91 -44.65 -6.97 -10.21
N ALA A 92 -43.91 -6.04 -9.61
CA ALA A 92 -42.51 -5.82 -9.92
C ALA A 92 -41.65 -7.07 -9.61
N PRO A 93 -40.68 -7.43 -10.47
CA PRO A 93 -39.79 -8.56 -10.22
C PRO A 93 -38.96 -8.31 -8.96
N LEU A 94 -38.91 -9.31 -8.08
CA LEU A 94 -38.06 -9.30 -6.89
C LEU A 94 -36.63 -8.94 -7.31
N LEU A 95 -36.15 -7.78 -6.85
CA LEU A 95 -34.75 -7.39 -6.95
C LEU A 95 -33.94 -8.54 -6.36
N LYS A 96 -33.06 -9.14 -7.16
CA LYS A 96 -32.12 -10.15 -6.65
C LYS A 96 -31.14 -9.40 -5.75
N VAL A 97 -31.35 -9.48 -4.43
CA VAL A 97 -30.51 -8.87 -3.41
C VAL A 97 -29.51 -9.90 -2.91
N THR A 98 -28.25 -9.49 -2.68
CA THR A 98 -27.24 -10.37 -2.03
C THR A 98 -27.60 -10.62 -0.57
N SER A 99 -26.96 -11.61 0.08
CA SER A 99 -27.10 -11.84 1.52
C SER A 99 -26.76 -10.60 2.38
N CYS A 100 -25.98 -9.67 1.83
CA CYS A 100 -25.61 -8.41 2.47
C CYS A 100 -26.55 -7.24 2.16
N GLY A 101 -27.68 -7.48 1.49
CA GLY A 101 -28.65 -6.43 1.19
C GLY A 101 -28.32 -5.55 -0.02
N CYS A 102 -27.31 -5.90 -0.82
CA CYS A 102 -26.92 -5.11 -1.99
C CYS A 102 -27.71 -5.54 -3.24
N ASN A 103 -28.20 -4.58 -4.01
CA ASN A 103 -28.87 -4.84 -5.28
C ASN A 103 -27.87 -5.38 -6.31
N ILE A 104 -28.21 -6.52 -6.94
CA ILE A 104 -27.39 -7.08 -8.01
C ILE A 104 -27.87 -6.53 -9.36
N ASN A 105 -27.03 -5.72 -9.99
CA ASN A 105 -27.26 -5.29 -11.37
C ASN A 105 -26.65 -6.32 -12.33
N LEU A 106 -27.43 -7.35 -12.68
CA LEU A 106 -27.00 -8.33 -13.69
C LEU A 106 -27.06 -7.71 -15.10
N PRO A 107 -25.97 -7.80 -15.89
CA PRO A 107 -25.99 -7.47 -17.31
C PRO A 107 -27.08 -8.27 -18.03
N ASN A 108 -27.68 -7.70 -19.08
CA ASN A 108 -28.85 -8.31 -19.74
C ASN A 108 -28.60 -9.73 -20.29
N LYS A 109 -27.35 -10.01 -20.69
CA LYS A 109 -26.90 -11.35 -21.10
C LYS A 109 -26.97 -12.43 -19.99
N PHE A 110 -27.08 -12.01 -18.72
CA PHE A 110 -27.09 -12.87 -17.54
C PHE A 110 -28.37 -12.69 -16.69
N ARG A 111 -29.36 -11.94 -17.18
CA ARG A 111 -30.64 -11.78 -16.47
C ARG A 111 -31.48 -13.04 -16.56
#